data_AF-A4JPA7-F1
#
_entry.id   AF-A4JPA7-F1
#
_cell.length_a   1.000
_cell.length_b   1.000
_cell.length_c   1.000
_cell.angle_alpha   90.00
_cell.angle_beta   90.00
_cell.angle_gamma   90.00
#
_symmetry.space_group_name_H-M   'P 1'
#
loop_
_entity.id
_entity.type
_entity.pdbx_description
1 polymer ?
#
loop_
_entity_poly.entity_id
_entity_poly.type
_entity_poly.pdbx_seq_one_letter_code
_entity_poly.pdbx_strand_id
1 'polypeptide(L)' 'MQTTRALVKRLFSEALGVEHVAADADFFVLGGGSLAAAVLVTKVEQACGIEVSLLDFMNHSTVDGFAAVVEQRLSNVA' A
#
# COMPACT_ATOMS: atom_id res chain seq x y z
N MET A 1 1.65 -17.31 -6.74
CA MET A 1 1.84 -15.93 -7.20
C MET A 1 0.94 -15.04 -6.35
N GLN A 2 1.50 -14.22 -5.46
CA GLN A 2 0.72 -13.27 -4.67
C GLN A 2 0.41 -12.06 -5.56
N THR A 3 -0.85 -11.65 -5.66
CA THR A 3 -1.25 -10.44 -6.41
C THR A 3 -0.85 -9.18 -5.63
N THR A 4 -0.51 -8.09 -6.31
CA THR A 4 -0.10 -6.83 -5.68
C THR A 4 -1.15 -6.32 -4.69
N ARG A 5 -2.43 -6.45 -5.05
CA ARG A 5 -3.57 -6.19 -4.15
C ARG A 5 -3.48 -6.97 -2.84
N ALA A 6 -3.17 -8.27 -2.88
CA ALA A 6 -3.11 -9.09 -1.67
C ALA A 6 -1.95 -8.67 -0.76
N LEU A 7 -0.81 -8.27 -1.33
CA LEU A 7 0.30 -7.68 -0.59
C LEU A 7 -0.11 -6.37 0.09
N VAL A 8 -0.74 -5.46 -0.64
CA VAL A 8 -1.21 -4.17 -0.11
C VAL A 8 -2.23 -4.36 1.02
N LYS A 9 -3.22 -5.25 0.84
CA LYS A 9 -4.20 -5.59 1.88
C LYS A 9 -3.53 -6.07 3.18
N ARG A 10 -2.54 -6.94 3.05
CA ARG A 10 -1.78 -7.45 4.20
C ARG A 10 -1.03 -6.33 4.91
N LEU A 11 -0.36 -5.46 4.17
CA LEU A 11 0.38 -4.34 4.76
C LEU A 11 -0.53 -3.31 5.43
N PHE A 12 -1.72 -3.05 4.87
CA PHE A 12 -2.75 -2.22 5.53
C PHE A 12 -3.21 -2.86 6.84
N SER A 13 -3.53 -4.15 6.82
CA SER A 13 -3.94 -4.92 8.00
C SER A 13 -2.88 -4.86 9.10
N GLU A 14 -1.60 -5.08 8.76
CA GLU A 14 -0.48 -4.98 9.70
C GLU A 14 -0.27 -3.56 10.24
N ALA A 15 -0.41 -2.53 9.40
CA ALA A 15 -0.20 -1.14 9.80
C ALA A 15 -1.34 -0.58 10.66
N LEU A 16 -2.57 -1.03 10.43
CA LEU A 16 -3.77 -0.57 11.11
C LEU A 16 -4.16 -1.46 12.30
N GLY A 17 -3.57 -2.66 12.42
CA GLY A 17 -3.92 -3.62 13.45
C GLY A 17 -5.32 -4.22 13.30
N VAL A 18 -5.80 -4.35 12.05
CA VAL A 18 -7.14 -4.88 11.72
C VAL A 18 -7.06 -6.24 11.04
N GLU A 19 -8.02 -7.12 11.27
CA GLU A 19 -8.00 -8.48 10.73
C GLU A 19 -8.27 -8.54 9.22
N HIS A 20 -9.18 -7.69 8.72
CA HIS A 20 -9.56 -7.64 7.31
C HIS A 20 -9.67 -6.21 6.81
N VAL A 21 -9.20 -5.99 5.58
CA VAL A 21 -9.29 -4.72 4.85
C VAL A 21 -10.01 -5.00 3.53
N ALA A 22 -10.98 -4.18 3.15
CA ALA A 22 -11.65 -4.28 1.85
C ALA A 22 -10.74 -3.77 0.71
N ALA A 23 -11.03 -4.14 -0.54
CA ALA A 23 -10.19 -3.74 -1.68
C ALA A 23 -10.30 -2.24 -2.02
N ASP A 24 -11.42 -1.62 -1.66
CA ASP A 24 -11.74 -0.21 -1.81
C ASP A 24 -11.52 0.60 -0.53
N ALA A 25 -11.09 -0.05 0.55
CA ALA A 25 -10.92 0.62 1.84
C ALA A 25 -9.78 1.64 1.79
N ASP A 26 -10.08 2.84 2.28
CA ASP A 26 -9.14 3.94 2.40
C ASP A 26 -8.36 3.89 3.72
N PHE A 27 -7.04 4.04 3.65
CA PHE A 27 -6.14 3.94 4.79
C PHE A 27 -6.46 4.96 5.89
N PHE A 28 -6.76 6.20 5.51
CA PHE A 28 -7.00 7.30 6.45
C PHE A 28 -8.40 7.21 7.05
N VAL A 29 -9.39 6.75 6.28
CA VAL A 29 -10.74 6.46 6.79
C VAL A 29 -10.71 5.33 7.83
N LEU A 30 -9.82 4.35 7.67
CA LEU A 30 -9.61 3.27 8.65
C LEU A 30 -8.81 3.70 9.89
N GLY A 31 -8.44 4.98 10.02
CA GLY A 31 -7.70 5.50 11.17
C GLY A 31 -6.18 5.49 11.02
N GLY A 32 -5.68 5.26 9.81
CA GLY A 32 -4.25 5.36 9.50
C GLY A 32 -3.73 6.79 9.62
N GLY A 33 -2.50 6.93 10.13
CA GLY A 33 -1.81 8.22 10.24
C GLY A 33 -0.54 8.29 9.39
N SER A 34 0.04 9.48 9.26
CA SER A 34 1.22 9.73 8.40
C SER A 34 2.43 8.85 8.74
N LEU A 35 2.64 8.55 10.03
CA LEU A 35 3.72 7.65 10.45
C LEU A 35 3.48 6.21 9.97
N ALA A 36 2.26 5.71 10.13
CA ALA A 36 1.89 4.37 9.66
C ALA A 36 1.93 4.28 8.14
N ALA A 37 1.52 5.34 7.44
CA ALA A 37 1.64 5.46 5.98
C ALA A 37 3.11 5.42 5.52
N ALA A 38 4.00 6.18 6.17
CA ALA A 38 5.43 6.17 5.84
C ALA A 38 6.05 4.79 6.05
N VAL A 39 5.74 4.12 7.17
CA VAL A 39 6.19 2.74 7.44
C VAL A 39 5.66 1.77 6.38
N LEU A 40 4.39 1.91 5.98
CA LEU A 40 3.77 1.07 4.97
C LEU A 40 4.44 1.22 3.60
N VAL A 41 4.74 2.45 3.20
CA VAL A 41 5.47 2.74 1.96
C VAL A 41 6.84 2.05 1.99
N THR A 42 7.65 2.24 3.04
CA THR A 42 8.95 1.58 3.18
C THR A 42 8.85 0.05 3.13
N LYS A 43 7.81 -0.55 3.72
CA LYS A 43 7.58 -2.00 3.63
C LYS A 43 7.30 -2.47 2.20
N VAL A 44 6.54 -1.71 1.41
CA VAL A 44 6.33 -2.01 -0.01
C VAL A 44 7.64 -1.95 -0.78
N GLU A 45 8.44 -0.90 -0.56
CA GLU A 45 9.73 -0.73 -1.24
C GLU A 45 10.66 -1.92 -0.97
N GLN A 46 10.74 -2.35 0.30
CA GLN A 46 11.51 -3.52 0.70
C GLN A 46 10.99 -4.85 0.11
N ALA A 47 9.66 -5.01 0.03
CA ALA A 47 9.06 -6.24 -0.46
C ALA A 47 9.11 -6.38 -1.98
N CYS A 48 9.06 -5.26 -2.71
CA CYS A 48 8.90 -5.21 -4.16
C CYS A 48 10.15 -4.72 -4.90
N GLY A 49 11.13 -4.13 -4.21
CA GLY A 49 12.34 -3.58 -4.84
C GLY A 49 12.07 -2.35 -5.71
N ILE A 50 11.03 -1.58 -5.39
CA ILE A 50 10.62 -0.36 -6.10
C ILE A 50 10.68 0.83 -5.15
N GLU A 51 10.77 2.05 -5.67
CA GLU A 51 10.58 3.27 -4.89
C GLU A 51 9.16 3.81 -5.09
N VAL A 52 8.52 4.20 -3.98
CA VAL A 52 7.18 4.80 -4.00
C VAL A 52 7.16 5.97 -3.04
N SER A 53 6.69 7.14 -3.49
CA SER A 53 6.67 8.31 -2.62
C SER A 53 5.47 8.27 -1.65
N LEU A 54 5.63 8.88 -0.48
CA LEU A 54 4.51 9.08 0.45
C LEU A 54 3.39 9.91 -0.21
N LEU A 55 3.73 10.84 -1.10
CA LEU A 55 2.75 11.64 -1.84
C LEU A 55 1.93 10.77 -2.81
N ASP A 56 2.56 9.85 -3.52
CA ASP A 56 1.87 8.87 -4.37
C ASP A 56 0.89 8.04 -3.54
N PHE A 57 1.32 7.56 -2.38
CA PHE A 57 0.44 6.85 -1.45
C PHE A 57 -0.74 7.70 -0.99
N MET A 58 -0.51 8.95 -0.59
CA MET A 58 -1.58 9.85 -0.13
C MET A 58 -2.61 10.17 -1.21
N ASN A 59 -2.20 10.26 -2.47
CA ASN A 59 -3.10 10.46 -3.60
C ASN A 59 -3.89 9.19 -3.99
N HIS A 60 -3.43 8.02 -3.55
CA HIS A 60 -3.97 6.71 -3.89
C HIS A 60 -4.17 5.85 -2.64
N SER A 61 -4.74 6.41 -1.58
CA SER A 61 -4.80 5.83 -0.23
C SER A 61 -5.75 4.65 -0.06
N THR A 62 -6.44 4.23 -1.11
CA THR A 62 -7.21 2.98 -1.11
C THR A 62 -6.32 1.78 -1.42
N VAL A 63 -6.71 0.59 -0.98
CA VAL A 63 -6.00 -0.64 -1.32
C VAL A 63 -5.83 -0.81 -2.84
N ASP A 64 -6.91 -0.62 -3.61
CA ASP A 64 -6.88 -0.73 -5.06
C ASP A 64 -6.08 0.39 -5.74
N GLY A 65 -6.21 1.63 -5.24
CA GLY A 65 -5.43 2.75 -5.74
C GLY A 65 -3.93 2.52 -5.56
N PHE A 66 -3.52 2.14 -4.36
CA PHE A 66 -2.12 1.92 -4.05
C PHE A 66 -1.57 0.67 -4.75
N ALA A 67 -2.36 -0.40 -4.86
CA ALA A 67 -1.95 -1.58 -5.63
C ALA A 67 -1.67 -1.25 -7.09
N ALA A 68 -2.49 -0.40 -7.73
CA ALA A 68 -2.26 0.05 -9.10
C ALA A 68 -0.95 0.86 -9.23
N VAL A 69 -0.64 1.73 -8.26
CA VAL A 69 0.64 2.47 -8.22
C VAL A 69 1.82 1.50 -8.14
N VAL A 70 1.74 0.49 -7.27
CA VAL A 70 2.80 -0.51 -7.12
C VAL A 70 2.97 -1.34 -8.40
N GLU A 71 1.88 -1.76 -9.04
CA GLU A 71 1.92 -2.49 -10.32
C GLU A 71 2.54 -1.66 -11.45
N GLN A 72 2.20 -0.37 -11.51
CA GLN A 72 2.78 0.55 -12.48
C GLN A 72 4.30 0.71 -12.26
N ARG A 73 4.74 0.82 -11.00
CA ARG A 73 6.17 0.92 -10.67
C ARG A 73 6.93 -0.35 -11.00
N LEU A 74 6.37 -1.52 -10.68
CA LEU A 74 6.95 -2.82 -11.03
C LEU A 74 7.12 -2.98 -12.55
N SER A 75 6.14 -2.52 -13.32
CA SER A 75 6.17 -2.59 -14.79
C SER A 75 7.23 -1.66 -15.41
N ASN A 76 7.63 -0.59 -14.72
CA ASN A 76 8.64 0.35 -15.20
C ASN A 76 10.09 -0.10 -14.90
N VAL A 77 10.27 -1.13 -14.06
CA VAL A 77 11.58 -1.68 -13.67
C VAL A 77 11.96 -2.91 -14.49
N ALA A 78 10.99 -3.55 -15.16
CA ALA A 78 11.19 -4.69 -16.06
C ALA A 78 11.64 -4.25 -17.46
#